data_AF-A0A8R2F8G5-F1
#
_entry.id   AF-A0A8R2F8G5-F1
#
_cell.length_a   1.000
_cell.length_b   1.000
_cell.length_c   1.000
_cell.angle_alpha   90.00
_cell.angle_beta   90.00
_cell.angle_gamma   90.00
#
_symmetry.space_group_name_H-M   'P 1'
#
loop_
_entity.id
_entity.type
_entity.pdbx_description
1 polymer ?
#
loop_
_entity_poly.entity_id
_entity_poly.type
_entity_poly.pdbx_seq_one_letter_code
_entity_poly.pdbx_strand_id
1 'polypeptide(L)'
;MYCNVRDICTPYQALRTVRELAIVDGATWPLAASVLLNDTFVDDVLTGANTIEDALECQSQLINLCAMAQFKLRKWASNNSQILQTVAEEECAISPSVLLDTSEQSDLRVLGLKWNPLADTFSFNATPSTTKPTKRTVLSEIARIFDPLSLLSPTTFWTKYLMQQLWTSGVSREDPIPVKISDAWLRYQSELLMIEHICIPRRLTHDNMKNVQLHAFSDSSEKGYPAAVYLRVETATVIHCQLITGKSKVTPLKKSTIPRLELCGALLAARLLHLVTTTYTDRVKIYELHAWTDSTTTLVWIQSSPHRWATFVANRTSQIQDLTAPSIWHHVPTQDNPVDCASRGLFPSELVDHPLWWTGTTFLKESLNN
;
A
#
# COMPACT_ATOMS: atom_id res chain seq x y z
N MET A 1 -16.57 27.57 10.70
CA MET A 1 -15.21 28.14 10.55
C MET A 1 -14.93 28.25 9.05
N TYR A 2 -14.89 29.47 8.48
CA TYR A 2 -14.57 29.64 7.05
C TYR A 2 -13.05 29.64 6.89
N CYS A 3 -12.48 28.45 6.70
CA CYS A 3 -11.07 28.30 6.35
C CYS A 3 -10.90 28.54 4.85
N ASN A 4 -10.06 29.52 4.49
CA ASN A 4 -9.75 29.82 3.09
C ASN A 4 -8.92 28.65 2.52
N VAL A 5 -9.41 28.00 1.46
CA VAL A 5 -8.86 26.73 0.91
C VAL A 5 -7.42 26.89 0.36
N ARG A 6 -6.90 28.12 0.31
CA ARG A 6 -5.59 28.46 -0.28
C ARG A 6 -4.50 28.82 0.74
N ASP A 7 -4.78 28.75 2.04
CA ASP A 7 -3.76 29.02 3.05
C ASP A 7 -2.94 27.75 3.36
N ILE A 8 -1.61 27.90 3.49
CA ILE A 8 -0.66 26.78 3.64
C ILE A 8 -0.90 26.03 4.97
N CYS A 9 -1.53 26.69 5.94
CA CYS A 9 -1.84 26.14 7.25
C CYS A 9 -3.24 25.50 7.36
N THR A 10 -4.08 25.58 6.31
CA THR A 10 -5.49 25.18 6.39
C THR A 10 -5.70 23.69 6.73
N PRO A 11 -4.95 22.72 6.14
CA PRO A 11 -5.12 21.30 6.49
C PRO A 11 -4.73 21.01 7.94
N TYR A 12 -3.66 21.65 8.43
CA TYR A 12 -3.22 21.51 9.82
C TYR A 12 -4.26 22.07 10.79
N GLN A 13 -4.81 23.26 10.52
CA GLN A 13 -5.82 23.88 11.38
C GLN A 13 -7.10 23.04 11.42
N ALA A 14 -7.58 22.55 10.28
CA ALA A 14 -8.74 21.67 10.20
C ALA A 14 -8.52 20.39 11.02
N LEU A 15 -7.40 19.68 10.79
CA LEU A 15 -7.07 18.47 11.51
C LEU A 15 -6.89 18.72 13.01
N ARG A 16 -6.20 19.82 13.39
CA ARG A 16 -6.01 20.17 14.80
C ARG A 16 -7.34 20.45 15.50
N THR A 17 -8.30 21.06 14.81
CA THR A 17 -9.64 21.37 15.34
C THR A 17 -10.43 20.09 15.57
N VAL A 18 -10.43 19.17 14.60
CA VAL A 18 -11.06 17.85 14.74
C VAL A 18 -10.44 17.05 15.89
N ARG A 19 -9.10 17.08 16.01
CA ARG A 19 -8.39 16.44 17.12
C ARG A 19 -8.71 17.08 18.47
N GLU A 20 -8.82 18.40 18.53
CA GLU A 20 -9.17 19.10 19.77
C GLU A 20 -10.58 18.77 20.24
N LEU A 21 -11.55 18.70 19.32
CA LEU A 21 -12.91 18.25 19.60
C LEU A 21 -12.92 16.84 20.23
N ALA A 22 -12.13 15.91 19.68
CA ALA A 22 -12.01 14.57 20.23
C ALA A 22 -11.35 14.54 21.62
N ILE A 23 -10.44 15.46 21.92
CA ILE A 23 -9.75 15.52 23.23
C ILE A 23 -10.65 16.16 24.30
N VAL A 24 -11.35 17.26 23.96
CA VAL A 24 -12.12 18.06 24.93
C VAL A 24 -13.50 17.48 25.18
N ASP A 25 -14.22 17.13 24.10
CA ASP A 25 -15.63 16.72 24.16
C ASP A 25 -15.83 15.20 23.96
N GLY A 26 -14.75 14.49 23.60
CA GLY A 26 -14.79 13.08 23.26
C GLY A 26 -15.02 12.12 24.43
N ALA A 27 -14.93 12.59 25.69
CA ALA A 27 -15.15 11.75 26.87
C ALA A 27 -16.56 11.14 26.90
N THR A 28 -17.56 11.85 26.38
CA THR A 28 -18.95 11.39 26.26
C THR A 28 -19.15 10.40 25.11
N TRP A 29 -18.26 10.46 24.10
CA TRP A 29 -18.36 9.73 22.83
C TRP A 29 -17.04 9.01 22.52
N PRO A 30 -16.66 8.00 23.32
CA PRO A 30 -15.31 7.43 23.29
C PRO A 30 -14.97 6.74 21.96
N LEU A 31 -15.94 6.13 21.27
CA LEU A 31 -15.70 5.50 19.97
C LEU A 31 -15.41 6.57 18.91
N ALA A 32 -16.24 7.61 18.85
CA ALA A 32 -16.04 8.73 17.94
C ALA A 32 -14.72 9.46 18.19
N ALA A 33 -14.36 9.69 19.46
CA ALA A 33 -13.10 10.31 19.82
C ALA A 33 -11.90 9.51 19.31
N SER A 34 -11.93 8.18 19.50
CA SER A 34 -10.88 7.28 18.99
C SER A 34 -10.78 7.35 17.46
N VAL A 35 -11.91 7.30 16.76
CA VAL A 35 -11.96 7.40 15.29
C VAL A 35 -11.40 8.74 14.81
N LEU A 36 -11.82 9.86 15.39
CA LEU A 36 -11.33 11.18 14.98
C LEU A 36 -9.81 11.33 15.19
N LEU A 37 -9.25 10.68 16.20
CA LEU A 37 -7.82 10.72 16.51
C LEU A 37 -6.96 9.79 15.64
N ASN A 38 -7.51 8.64 15.23
CA ASN A 38 -6.72 7.53 14.67
C ASN A 38 -7.10 7.13 13.24
N ASP A 39 -8.31 7.47 12.78
CA ASP A 39 -8.89 7.06 11.49
C ASP A 39 -9.20 8.24 10.56
N THR A 40 -8.80 9.46 10.94
CA THR A 40 -8.96 10.66 10.12
C THR A 40 -7.71 10.90 9.26
N PHE A 41 -7.90 11.00 7.95
CA PHE A 41 -6.89 11.46 7.01
C PHE A 41 -7.33 12.76 6.34
N VAL A 42 -6.75 13.88 6.76
CA VAL A 42 -7.12 15.23 6.31
C VAL A 42 -8.62 15.49 6.53
N ASP A 43 -9.44 15.40 5.50
CA ASP A 43 -10.89 15.63 5.51
C ASP A 43 -11.72 14.34 5.48
N ASP A 44 -11.10 13.18 5.26
CA ASP A 44 -11.77 11.88 5.23
C ASP A 44 -11.67 11.16 6.57
N VAL A 45 -12.79 10.58 7.03
CA VAL A 45 -12.83 9.65 8.16
C VAL A 45 -13.08 8.25 7.62
N LEU A 46 -12.15 7.33 7.86
CA LEU A 46 -12.17 5.99 7.29
C LEU A 46 -12.09 4.95 8.41
N THR A 47 -13.25 4.50 8.87
CA THR A 47 -13.35 3.55 9.97
C THR A 47 -14.29 2.39 9.63
N GLY A 48 -14.36 1.40 10.52
CA GLY A 48 -15.22 0.23 10.39
C GLY A 48 -15.33 -0.55 11.69
N ALA A 49 -16.23 -1.52 11.71
CA ALA A 49 -16.45 -2.41 12.85
C ALA A 49 -16.67 -3.85 12.40
N ASN A 50 -16.64 -4.80 13.35
CA ASN A 50 -16.84 -6.22 13.08
C ASN A 50 -18.32 -6.62 13.03
N THR A 51 -19.21 -5.79 13.57
CA THR A 51 -20.66 -5.99 13.58
C THR A 51 -21.38 -4.75 13.07
N ILE A 52 -22.63 -4.92 12.62
CA ILE A 52 -23.44 -3.80 12.14
C ILE A 52 -23.84 -2.92 13.31
N GLU A 53 -24.14 -3.53 14.46
CA GLU A 53 -24.50 -2.85 15.70
C GLU A 53 -23.38 -1.91 16.17
N ASP A 54 -22.14 -2.40 16.21
CA ASP A 54 -20.97 -1.60 16.58
C ASP A 54 -20.72 -0.46 15.57
N ALA A 55 -20.93 -0.73 14.27
CA ALA A 55 -20.77 0.28 13.23
C ALA A 55 -21.82 1.40 13.36
N LEU A 56 -23.07 1.06 13.66
CA LEU A 56 -24.16 2.01 13.87
C LEU A 56 -23.96 2.83 15.15
N GLU A 57 -23.49 2.20 16.23
CA GLU A 57 -23.13 2.92 17.45
C GLU A 57 -22.00 3.91 17.19
N CYS A 58 -20.94 3.48 16.50
CA CYS A 58 -19.83 4.35 16.12
C CYS A 58 -20.30 5.54 15.24
N GLN A 59 -21.17 5.27 14.26
CA GLN A 59 -21.75 6.30 13.40
C GLN A 59 -22.55 7.32 14.22
N SER A 60 -23.41 6.86 15.13
CA SER A 60 -24.21 7.72 16.01
C SER A 60 -23.31 8.61 16.87
N GLN A 61 -22.30 8.04 17.53
CA GLN A 61 -21.35 8.80 18.33
C GLN A 61 -20.59 9.84 17.50
N LEU A 62 -20.19 9.51 16.27
CA LEU A 62 -19.48 10.43 15.36
C LEU A 62 -20.37 11.62 14.98
N ILE A 63 -21.61 11.37 14.60
CA ILE A 63 -22.59 12.42 14.27
C ILE A 63 -22.78 13.35 15.46
N ASN A 64 -22.97 12.80 16.67
CA ASN A 64 -23.21 13.58 17.86
C ASN A 64 -21.99 14.41 18.29
N LEU A 65 -20.79 13.81 18.30
CA LEU A 65 -19.56 14.53 18.64
C LEU A 65 -19.26 15.64 17.63
N CYS A 66 -19.35 15.35 16.33
CA CYS A 66 -19.14 16.36 15.29
C CYS A 66 -20.19 17.48 15.33
N ALA A 67 -21.45 17.18 15.68
CA ALA A 67 -22.50 18.18 15.82
C ALA A 67 -22.21 19.22 16.92
N MET A 68 -21.48 18.85 17.99
CA MET A 68 -21.05 19.80 19.03
C MET A 68 -20.18 20.93 18.47
N ALA A 69 -19.36 20.64 17.45
CA ALA A 69 -18.56 21.64 16.73
C ALA A 69 -19.26 22.19 15.48
N GLN A 70 -20.54 21.89 15.27
CA GLN A 70 -21.31 22.22 14.06
C GLN A 70 -20.69 21.63 12.77
N PHE A 71 -19.99 20.50 12.90
CA PHE A 71 -19.49 19.74 11.77
C PHE A 71 -20.56 18.76 11.30
N LYS A 72 -21.14 19.06 10.15
CA LYS A 72 -22.09 18.16 9.49
C LYS A 72 -21.33 17.18 8.59
N LEU A 73 -21.26 15.92 9.02
CA LEU A 73 -20.70 14.81 8.23
C LEU A 73 -21.53 14.58 6.96
N ARG A 74 -20.88 14.25 5.85
CA ARG A 74 -21.49 14.04 4.53
C ARG A 74 -20.71 12.98 3.76
N LYS A 75 -21.26 12.57 2.61
CA LYS A 75 -20.69 11.54 1.72
C LYS A 75 -20.50 10.20 2.43
N TRP A 76 -21.49 9.80 3.24
CA TRP A 76 -21.49 8.48 3.87
C TRP A 76 -21.45 7.37 2.81
N ALA A 77 -20.55 6.41 3.00
CA ALA A 77 -20.44 5.23 2.15
C ALA A 77 -20.13 4.02 3.02
N SER A 78 -20.69 2.87 2.67
CA SER A 78 -20.54 1.62 3.41
C SER A 78 -20.68 0.43 2.46
N ASN A 79 -20.00 -0.68 2.79
CA ASN A 79 -20.21 -1.97 2.14
C ASN A 79 -21.51 -2.67 2.60
N ASN A 80 -22.23 -2.11 3.58
CA ASN A 80 -23.52 -2.62 4.04
C ASN A 80 -24.58 -1.51 4.01
N SER A 81 -25.71 -1.78 3.32
CA SER A 81 -26.80 -0.83 3.13
C SER A 81 -27.54 -0.44 4.42
N GLN A 82 -27.56 -1.30 5.44
CA GLN A 82 -28.23 -1.02 6.71
C GLN A 82 -27.59 0.17 7.44
N ILE A 83 -26.28 0.38 7.27
CA ILE A 83 -25.55 1.51 7.85
C ILE A 83 -25.91 2.84 7.17
N LEU A 84 -26.41 2.80 5.93
CA LEU A 84 -26.78 4.01 5.17
C LEU A 84 -28.25 4.38 5.34
N GLN A 85 -29.10 3.47 5.83
CA GLN A 85 -30.53 3.74 6.06
C GLN A 85 -30.79 4.68 7.25
N THR A 86 -29.81 4.87 8.12
CA THR A 86 -29.90 5.73 9.32
C THR A 86 -29.56 7.19 9.05
N VAL A 87 -28.99 7.50 7.88
CA VAL A 87 -28.60 8.84 7.46
C VAL A 87 -29.48 9.32 6.30
N ALA A 88 -29.62 10.63 6.14
CA ALA A 88 -30.43 11.18 5.05
C ALA A 88 -29.78 10.87 3.69
N GLU A 89 -30.60 10.65 2.66
CA GLU A 89 -30.10 10.31 1.32
C GLU A 89 -29.18 11.40 0.75
N GLU A 90 -29.41 12.68 1.07
CA GLU A 90 -28.56 13.78 0.58
C GLU A 90 -27.17 13.81 1.25
N GLU A 91 -27.00 13.08 2.35
CA GLU A 91 -25.74 12.95 3.08
C GLU A 91 -24.95 11.71 2.65
N CYS A 92 -25.54 10.82 1.86
CA CYS A 92 -24.87 9.64 1.32
C CYS A 92 -24.03 9.99 0.09
N ALA A 93 -22.88 9.33 -0.09
CA ALA A 93 -22.08 9.43 -1.31
C ALA A 93 -22.76 8.70 -2.49
N ILE A 94 -23.54 7.68 -2.17
CA ILE A 94 -24.29 6.84 -3.11
C ILE A 94 -25.67 6.63 -2.47
N SER A 95 -26.74 6.79 -3.25
CA SER A 95 -28.07 6.46 -2.73
C SER A 95 -28.14 4.97 -2.33
N PRO A 96 -28.77 4.61 -1.21
CA PRO A 96 -28.90 3.21 -0.79
C PRO A 96 -29.50 2.28 -1.86
N SER A 97 -30.31 2.83 -2.78
CA SER A 97 -30.88 2.11 -3.93
C SER A 97 -29.86 1.80 -5.03
N VAL A 98 -28.91 2.70 -5.28
CA VAL A 98 -27.85 2.53 -6.31
C VAL A 98 -26.83 1.46 -5.87
N LEU A 99 -26.63 1.26 -4.57
CA LEU A 99 -25.86 0.12 -4.07
C LEU A 99 -26.52 -1.23 -4.43
N LEU A 100 -27.83 -1.30 -4.67
CA LEU A 100 -28.51 -2.54 -5.05
C LEU A 100 -28.49 -2.78 -6.57
N ASP A 101 -28.31 -1.71 -7.37
CA ASP A 101 -28.27 -1.78 -8.83
C ASP A 101 -26.83 -1.93 -9.35
N THR A 102 -26.48 -3.16 -9.73
CA THR A 102 -25.16 -3.55 -10.28
C THR A 102 -24.77 -2.90 -11.62
N SER A 103 -25.66 -2.13 -12.25
CA SER A 103 -25.46 -1.55 -13.58
C SER A 103 -24.72 -0.21 -13.59
N GLU A 104 -24.68 0.51 -12.46
CA GLU A 104 -23.95 1.77 -12.35
C GLU A 104 -22.79 1.60 -11.38
N GLN A 105 -21.59 1.35 -11.92
CA GLN A 105 -20.36 1.35 -11.12
C GLN A 105 -20.16 2.76 -10.54
N SER A 106 -20.55 2.93 -9.27
CA SER A 106 -20.36 4.17 -8.54
C SER A 106 -18.87 4.55 -8.54
N ASP A 107 -18.55 5.76 -8.98
CA ASP A 107 -17.18 6.28 -9.10
C ASP A 107 -16.61 6.72 -7.72
N LEU A 108 -16.92 5.92 -6.68
CA LEU A 108 -16.57 6.18 -5.29
C LEU A 108 -15.07 6.00 -5.11
N ARG A 109 -14.45 6.97 -4.43
CA ARG A 109 -13.00 6.95 -4.18
C ARG A 109 -12.72 7.04 -2.70
N VAL A 110 -11.74 6.26 -2.25
CA VAL A 110 -11.18 6.29 -0.91
C VAL A 110 -9.71 6.65 -1.03
N LEU A 111 -9.33 7.82 -0.51
CA LEU A 111 -7.96 8.36 -0.60
C LEU A 111 -7.39 8.39 -2.02
N GLY A 112 -8.22 8.43 -3.06
CA GLY A 112 -7.81 8.43 -4.47
C GLY A 112 -7.87 7.08 -5.19
N LEU A 113 -8.07 5.96 -4.49
CA LEU A 113 -8.34 4.64 -5.09
C LEU A 113 -9.83 4.48 -5.36
N LYS A 114 -10.22 3.77 -6.44
CA LYS A 114 -11.63 3.40 -6.66
C LYS A 114 -12.01 2.33 -5.64
N TRP A 115 -13.16 2.47 -4.99
CA TRP A 115 -13.69 1.48 -4.06
C TRP A 115 -15.07 1.01 -4.52
N ASN A 116 -15.23 -0.30 -4.64
CA ASN A 116 -16.53 -0.94 -4.85
C ASN A 116 -17.06 -1.41 -3.49
N PRO A 117 -18.10 -0.78 -2.92
CA PRO A 117 -18.61 -1.17 -1.62
C PRO A 117 -19.25 -2.56 -1.59
N LEU A 118 -19.91 -2.98 -2.67
CA LEU A 118 -20.58 -4.29 -2.72
C LEU A 118 -19.59 -5.46 -2.67
N ALA A 119 -18.54 -5.39 -3.50
CA ALA A 119 -17.49 -6.40 -3.51
C ALA A 119 -16.47 -6.21 -2.38
N ASP A 120 -16.48 -5.05 -1.74
CA ASP A 120 -15.49 -4.55 -0.78
C ASP A 120 -14.04 -4.61 -1.31
N THR A 121 -13.85 -4.16 -2.54
CA THR A 121 -12.56 -4.20 -3.24
C THR A 121 -12.12 -2.81 -3.70
N PHE A 122 -10.82 -2.56 -3.62
CA PHE A 122 -10.18 -1.45 -4.30
C PHE A 122 -9.77 -1.82 -5.72
N SER A 123 -9.80 -0.84 -6.62
CA SER A 123 -9.26 -0.92 -7.97
C SER A 123 -8.54 0.36 -8.35
N PHE A 124 -7.76 0.29 -9.43
CA PHE A 124 -6.97 1.41 -9.93
C PHE A 124 -7.68 2.11 -11.08
N ASN A 125 -7.28 3.35 -11.34
CA ASN A 125 -7.71 4.11 -12.51
C ASN A 125 -6.48 4.48 -13.33
N ALA A 126 -6.54 4.21 -14.63
CA ALA A 126 -5.52 4.49 -15.59
C ALA A 126 -6.03 5.44 -16.68
N THR A 127 -5.22 6.42 -17.03
CA THR A 127 -5.53 7.33 -18.14
C THR A 127 -4.35 7.33 -19.12
N PRO A 128 -4.37 6.44 -20.13
CA PRO A 128 -3.33 6.40 -21.15
C PRO A 128 -3.24 7.72 -21.91
N SER A 129 -2.04 8.05 -22.33
CA SER A 129 -1.76 9.24 -23.13
C SER A 129 -1.52 8.85 -24.58
N THR A 130 -2.11 9.62 -25.50
CA THR A 130 -1.86 9.51 -26.94
C THR A 130 -0.85 10.54 -27.44
N THR A 131 -0.29 11.35 -26.53
CA THR A 131 0.66 12.40 -26.89
C THR A 131 2.01 11.79 -27.26
N LYS A 132 2.76 12.46 -28.16
CA LYS A 132 4.12 12.04 -28.49
C LYS A 132 4.99 12.09 -27.22
N PRO A 133 5.71 11.01 -26.89
CA PRO A 133 6.42 10.97 -25.62
C PRO A 133 7.66 11.87 -25.64
N THR A 134 7.68 12.84 -24.73
CA THR A 134 8.86 13.61 -24.34
C THR A 134 9.23 13.24 -22.92
N LYS A 135 10.44 13.58 -22.48
CA LYS A 135 10.83 13.33 -21.08
C LYS A 135 9.84 13.96 -20.09
N ARG A 136 9.28 15.13 -20.41
CA ARG A 136 8.25 15.81 -19.61
C ARG A 136 6.94 15.05 -19.55
N THR A 137 6.41 14.62 -20.70
CA THR A 137 5.11 13.95 -20.74
C THR A 137 5.20 12.59 -20.06
N VAL A 138 6.27 11.83 -20.30
CA VAL A 138 6.54 10.57 -19.59
C VAL A 138 6.57 10.78 -18.07
N LEU A 139 7.30 11.78 -17.58
CA LEU A 139 7.35 12.06 -16.13
C LEU A 139 5.98 12.43 -15.56
N SER A 140 5.21 13.25 -16.27
CA SER A 140 3.86 13.61 -15.87
C SER A 140 2.92 12.40 -15.85
N GLU A 141 3.05 11.50 -16.82
CA GLU A 141 2.24 10.29 -16.95
C GLU A 141 2.57 9.27 -15.85
N ILE A 142 3.86 9.11 -15.50
CA ILE A 142 4.29 8.29 -14.35
C ILE A 142 3.66 8.81 -13.05
N ALA A 143 3.65 10.13 -12.84
CA ALA A 143 3.12 10.75 -11.63
C ALA A 143 1.59 10.65 -11.51
N ARG A 144 0.86 10.33 -12.58
CA ARG A 144 -0.60 10.15 -12.56
C ARG A 144 -1.03 8.82 -11.96
N ILE A 145 -0.13 7.83 -11.91
CA ILE A 145 -0.42 6.53 -11.29
C ILE A 145 -0.39 6.70 -9.78
N PHE A 146 -1.57 6.76 -9.18
CA PHE A 146 -1.72 6.90 -7.75
C PHE A 146 -1.75 5.51 -7.08
N ASP A 147 -0.69 5.20 -6.34
CA ASP A 147 -0.50 3.91 -5.67
C ASP A 147 0.11 4.11 -4.27
N PRO A 148 -0.72 4.49 -3.27
CA PRO A 148 -0.24 4.90 -1.95
C PRO A 148 0.41 3.74 -1.18
N LEU A 149 -0.06 2.52 -1.40
CA LEU A 149 0.44 1.29 -0.77
C LEU A 149 1.55 0.63 -1.60
N SER A 150 1.90 1.19 -2.75
CA SER A 150 2.92 0.65 -3.66
C SER A 150 2.61 -0.80 -4.09
N LEU A 151 1.34 -1.12 -4.29
CA LEU A 151 0.83 -2.44 -4.73
C LEU A 151 1.14 -2.70 -6.21
N LEU A 152 1.24 -1.65 -7.02
CA LEU A 152 1.68 -1.71 -8.42
C LEU A 152 3.20 -1.58 -8.53
N SER A 153 3.96 -1.91 -7.48
CA SER A 153 5.42 -1.78 -7.46
C SER A 153 6.13 -2.41 -8.66
N PRO A 154 5.76 -3.60 -9.20
CA PRO A 154 6.43 -4.16 -10.36
C PRO A 154 6.31 -3.27 -11.62
N THR A 155 5.13 -2.73 -11.85
CA THR A 155 4.80 -1.90 -13.02
C THR A 155 5.31 -0.46 -12.85
N THR A 156 5.15 0.12 -11.66
CA THR A 156 5.68 1.46 -11.35
C THR A 156 7.20 1.47 -11.19
N PHE A 157 7.83 0.35 -10.81
CA PHE A 157 9.28 0.23 -10.82
C PHE A 157 9.83 0.32 -12.23
N TRP A 158 9.21 -0.39 -13.17
CA TRP A 158 9.63 -0.37 -14.57
C TRP A 158 9.64 1.06 -15.13
N THR A 159 8.62 1.86 -14.82
CA THR A 159 8.57 3.26 -15.27
C THR A 159 9.63 4.15 -14.59
N LYS A 160 9.90 3.95 -13.29
CA LYS A 160 10.99 4.62 -12.58
C LYS A 160 12.35 4.29 -13.20
N TYR A 161 12.57 3.02 -13.57
CA TYR A 161 13.78 2.58 -14.24
C TYR A 161 13.90 3.19 -15.65
N LEU A 162 12.82 3.17 -16.44
CA LEU A 162 12.76 3.84 -17.75
C LEU A 162 13.09 5.33 -17.65
N MET A 163 12.53 6.01 -16.63
CA MET A 163 12.82 7.41 -16.36
C MET A 163 14.32 7.62 -16.07
N GLN A 164 14.94 6.76 -15.26
CA GLN A 164 16.40 6.82 -15.04
C GLN A 164 17.19 6.69 -16.36
N GLN A 165 16.78 5.78 -17.25
CA GLN A 165 17.42 5.64 -18.58
C GLN A 165 17.30 6.91 -19.42
N LEU A 166 16.13 7.56 -19.43
CA LEU A 166 15.91 8.85 -20.10
C LEU A 166 16.77 9.98 -19.52
N TRP A 167 17.03 9.97 -18.21
CA TRP A 167 17.95 10.94 -17.61
C TRP A 167 19.37 10.72 -18.09
N THR A 168 19.83 9.47 -18.15
CA THR A 168 21.18 9.13 -18.59
C THR A 168 21.42 9.28 -20.10
N SER A 169 20.36 9.32 -20.92
CA SER A 169 20.49 9.51 -22.37
C SER A 169 20.76 10.96 -22.79
N GLY A 170 20.75 11.92 -21.86
CA GLY A 170 21.07 13.33 -22.13
C GLY A 170 20.02 14.12 -22.92
N VAL A 171 18.87 13.53 -23.22
CA VAL A 171 17.77 14.17 -23.99
C VAL A 171 17.18 15.35 -23.20
N SER A 172 16.78 16.45 -23.85
CA SER A 172 16.15 17.57 -23.15
C SER A 172 14.75 17.20 -22.62
N ARG A 173 14.18 18.07 -21.80
CA ARG A 173 12.86 17.86 -21.19
C ARG A 173 11.73 17.80 -22.22
N GLU A 174 11.81 18.63 -23.26
CA GLU A 174 10.77 18.78 -24.29
C GLU A 174 11.08 18.00 -25.58
N ASP A 175 12.27 17.41 -25.69
CA ASP A 175 12.68 16.68 -26.89
C ASP A 175 12.00 15.29 -26.96
N PRO A 176 11.77 14.76 -28.17
CA PRO A 176 11.34 13.38 -28.36
C PRO A 176 12.32 12.39 -27.72
N ILE A 177 11.79 11.35 -27.08
CA ILE A 177 12.61 10.30 -26.48
C ILE A 177 13.22 9.35 -27.52
N PRO A 178 14.34 8.67 -27.23
CA PRO A 178 14.97 7.73 -28.16
C PRO A 178 14.03 6.59 -28.56
N VAL A 179 14.05 6.18 -29.84
CA VAL A 179 13.11 5.22 -30.45
C VAL A 179 12.94 3.95 -29.61
N LYS A 180 14.04 3.31 -29.20
CA LYS A 180 13.99 2.09 -28.39
C LYS A 180 13.23 2.26 -27.05
N ILE A 181 13.35 3.43 -26.43
CA ILE A 181 12.64 3.74 -25.18
C ILE A 181 11.18 4.09 -25.49
N SER A 182 10.94 4.78 -26.61
CA SER A 182 9.60 5.09 -27.10
C SER A 182 8.77 3.83 -27.34
N ASP A 183 9.31 2.82 -28.02
CA ASP A 183 8.59 1.58 -28.33
C ASP A 183 8.14 0.88 -27.04
N ALA A 184 9.04 0.79 -26.06
CA ALA A 184 8.75 0.19 -24.77
C ALA A 184 7.72 1.02 -23.98
N TRP A 185 7.81 2.36 -24.01
CA TRP A 185 6.84 3.26 -23.38
C TRP A 185 5.45 3.13 -24.01
N LEU A 186 5.38 3.05 -25.33
CA LEU A 186 4.11 2.91 -26.05
C LEU A 186 3.45 1.56 -25.75
N ARG A 187 4.22 0.47 -25.63
CA ARG A 187 3.69 -0.81 -25.13
C ARG A 187 3.09 -0.64 -23.74
N TYR A 188 3.84 -0.06 -22.80
CA TYR A 188 3.35 0.19 -21.44
C TYR A 188 2.05 0.99 -21.44
N GLN A 189 1.97 2.08 -22.22
CA GLN A 189 0.76 2.90 -22.34
C GLN A 189 -0.42 2.12 -22.94
N SER A 190 -0.19 1.29 -23.95
CA SER A 190 -1.23 0.47 -24.58
C SER A 190 -1.83 -0.58 -23.64
N GLU A 191 -1.04 -1.06 -22.68
CA GLU A 191 -1.47 -2.05 -21.69
C GLU A 191 -1.94 -1.38 -20.38
N LEU A 192 -1.79 -0.07 -20.21
CA LEU A 192 -1.98 0.60 -18.93
C LEU A 192 -3.39 0.42 -18.35
N LEU A 193 -4.42 0.35 -19.20
CA LEU A 193 -5.80 0.10 -18.76
C LEU A 193 -6.00 -1.28 -18.12
N MET A 194 -5.10 -2.24 -18.37
CA MET A 194 -5.21 -3.57 -17.77
C MET A 194 -5.10 -3.53 -16.24
N ILE A 195 -4.46 -2.51 -15.66
CA ILE A 195 -4.39 -2.38 -14.19
C ILE A 195 -5.77 -2.12 -13.56
N GLU A 196 -6.76 -1.67 -14.33
CA GLU A 196 -8.13 -1.46 -13.82
C GLU A 196 -8.85 -2.77 -13.51
N HIS A 197 -8.40 -3.89 -14.10
CA HIS A 197 -8.91 -5.23 -13.79
C HIS A 197 -8.36 -5.80 -12.48
N ILE A 198 -7.37 -5.14 -11.87
CA ILE A 198 -6.83 -5.56 -10.57
C ILE A 198 -7.84 -5.19 -9.48
N CYS A 199 -8.36 -6.22 -8.80
CA CYS A 199 -9.26 -6.09 -7.66
C CYS A 199 -8.54 -6.50 -6.37
N ILE A 200 -8.35 -5.56 -5.46
CA ILE A 200 -7.69 -5.78 -4.17
C ILE A 200 -8.74 -5.80 -3.06
N PRO A 201 -8.91 -6.91 -2.32
CA PRO A 201 -9.79 -6.92 -1.14
C PRO A 201 -9.38 -5.83 -0.15
N ARG A 202 -10.30 -4.93 0.22
CA ARG A 202 -10.03 -3.85 1.18
C ARG A 202 -9.77 -4.41 2.58
N ARG A 203 -10.59 -5.38 3.00
CA ARG A 203 -10.51 -6.02 4.31
C ARG A 203 -9.33 -7.02 4.32
N LEU A 204 -8.34 -6.76 5.15
CA LEU A 204 -7.19 -7.67 5.36
C LEU A 204 -7.48 -8.77 6.39
N THR A 205 -8.37 -8.51 7.34
CA THR A 205 -8.71 -9.44 8.42
C THR A 205 -9.80 -10.43 8.01
N HIS A 206 -9.83 -11.58 8.67
CA HIS A 206 -10.89 -12.57 8.50
C HIS A 206 -11.62 -12.79 9.83
N ASP A 207 -12.78 -13.43 9.80
CA ASP A 207 -13.46 -13.85 11.01
C ASP A 207 -12.77 -15.08 11.59
N ASN A 208 -12.77 -15.22 12.93
CA ASN A 208 -12.19 -16.37 13.64
C ASN A 208 -10.70 -16.63 13.31
N MET A 209 -9.89 -15.56 13.22
CA MET A 209 -8.44 -15.68 13.02
C MET A 209 -7.79 -16.39 14.22
N LYS A 210 -7.05 -17.46 13.96
CA LYS A 210 -6.30 -18.21 14.97
C LYS A 210 -4.86 -17.76 15.06
N ASN A 211 -4.23 -17.58 13.91
CA ASN A 211 -2.83 -17.15 13.79
C ASN A 211 -2.72 -16.08 12.70
N VAL A 212 -1.96 -15.03 12.99
CA VAL A 212 -1.71 -13.90 12.11
C VAL A 212 -0.22 -13.63 12.10
N GLN A 213 0.37 -13.69 10.91
CA GLN A 213 1.80 -13.56 10.70
C GLN A 213 2.08 -12.50 9.63
N LEU A 214 3.19 -11.78 9.77
CA LEU A 214 3.69 -10.88 8.73
C LEU A 214 4.92 -11.46 8.06
N HIS A 215 4.92 -11.50 6.74
CA HIS A 215 6.05 -12.01 5.94
C HIS A 215 6.57 -10.91 5.02
N ALA A 216 7.80 -10.46 5.26
CA ALA A 216 8.48 -9.48 4.41
C ALA A 216 9.45 -10.18 3.45
N PHE A 217 9.37 -9.89 2.17
CA PHE A 217 10.29 -10.41 1.16
C PHE A 217 11.15 -9.28 0.60
N SER A 218 12.41 -9.59 0.27
CA SER A 218 13.30 -8.71 -0.46
C SER A 218 13.96 -9.43 -1.62
N ASP A 219 14.27 -8.65 -2.66
CA ASP A 219 15.09 -9.08 -3.79
C ASP A 219 15.94 -7.88 -4.27
N SER A 220 16.93 -8.15 -5.12
CA SER A 220 17.76 -7.14 -5.76
C SER A 220 18.29 -7.57 -7.11
N SER A 221 18.32 -6.64 -8.05
CA SER A 221 18.99 -6.78 -9.34
C SER A 221 19.90 -5.58 -9.62
N GLU A 222 20.61 -5.59 -10.74
CA GLU A 222 21.35 -4.42 -11.21
C GLU A 222 20.44 -3.21 -11.46
N LYS A 223 19.15 -3.42 -11.77
CA LYS A 223 18.19 -2.36 -12.05
C LYS A 223 17.64 -1.73 -10.77
N GLY A 224 17.41 -2.52 -9.74
CA GLY A 224 16.80 -2.04 -8.50
C GLY A 224 16.51 -3.14 -7.50
N TYR A 225 16.00 -2.73 -6.34
CA TYR A 225 15.73 -3.60 -5.21
C TYR A 225 14.36 -3.30 -4.60
N PRO A 226 13.44 -4.28 -4.63
CA PRO A 226 12.13 -4.18 -4.01
C PRO A 226 12.05 -4.87 -2.64
N ALA A 227 10.97 -4.56 -1.94
CA ALA A 227 10.47 -5.34 -0.84
C ALA A 227 8.94 -5.35 -0.84
N ALA A 228 8.34 -6.37 -0.23
CA ALA A 228 6.89 -6.43 -0.03
C ALA A 228 6.56 -7.12 1.30
N VAL A 229 5.44 -6.76 1.91
CA VAL A 229 4.95 -7.38 3.15
C VAL A 229 3.58 -7.99 2.89
N TYR A 230 3.44 -9.25 3.29
CA TYR A 230 2.22 -10.05 3.18
C TYR A 230 1.66 -10.32 4.58
N LEU A 231 0.32 -10.31 4.68
CA LEU A 231 -0.41 -10.81 5.83
C LEU A 231 -0.77 -12.27 5.57
N ARG A 232 -0.33 -13.18 6.44
CA ARG A 232 -0.80 -14.56 6.48
C ARG A 232 -1.77 -14.71 7.64
N VAL A 233 -3.00 -15.12 7.34
CA VAL A 233 -4.08 -15.32 8.32
C VAL A 233 -4.55 -16.76 8.25
N GLU A 234 -4.38 -17.48 9.35
CA GLU A 234 -4.88 -18.83 9.51
C GLU A 234 -6.22 -18.80 10.24
N THR A 235 -7.26 -19.32 9.57
CA THR A 235 -8.59 -19.53 10.16
C THR A 235 -8.77 -21.00 10.52
N ALA A 236 -9.96 -21.39 11.00
CA ALA A 236 -10.25 -22.80 11.25
C ALA A 236 -10.24 -23.68 9.99
N THR A 237 -10.44 -23.10 8.81
CA THR A 237 -10.70 -23.85 7.57
C THR A 237 -9.69 -23.54 6.46
N VAL A 238 -9.18 -22.30 6.41
CA VAL A 238 -8.38 -21.80 5.28
C VAL A 238 -7.26 -20.89 5.78
N ILE A 239 -6.12 -20.94 5.10
CA ILE A 239 -5.03 -19.98 5.25
C ILE A 239 -5.13 -18.97 4.11
N HIS A 240 -5.26 -17.70 4.47
CA HIS A 240 -5.28 -16.58 3.55
C HIS A 240 -3.91 -15.90 3.55
N CYS A 241 -3.42 -15.51 2.37
CA CYS A 241 -2.21 -14.73 2.23
C CYS A 241 -2.45 -13.60 1.24
N GLN A 242 -2.21 -12.36 1.68
CA GLN A 242 -2.49 -11.18 0.88
C GLN A 242 -1.38 -10.13 1.02
N LEU A 243 -1.03 -9.50 -0.10
CA LEU A 243 -0.12 -8.35 -0.14
C LEU A 243 -0.72 -7.15 0.61
N ILE A 244 0.01 -6.63 1.60
CA ILE A 244 -0.37 -5.40 2.33
C ILE A 244 0.22 -4.18 1.64
N THR A 245 1.51 -4.23 1.33
CA THR A 245 2.25 -3.11 0.75
C THR A 245 3.53 -3.59 0.08
N GLY A 246 3.89 -2.92 -1.01
CA GLY A 246 5.17 -3.07 -1.68
C GLY A 246 6.05 -1.85 -1.47
N LYS A 247 7.31 -1.93 -1.92
CA LYS A 247 8.15 -0.75 -2.16
C LYS A 247 9.28 -1.14 -3.10
N SER A 248 9.62 -0.26 -4.02
CA SER A 248 10.74 -0.48 -4.94
C SER A 248 11.64 0.74 -5.04
N LYS A 249 12.94 0.50 -5.22
CA LYS A 249 13.95 1.54 -5.46
C LYS A 249 14.83 1.16 -6.64
N VAL A 250 15.07 2.14 -7.52
CA VAL A 250 16.02 1.99 -8.62
C VAL A 250 17.45 2.06 -8.07
N THR A 251 18.33 1.23 -8.61
CA THR A 251 19.74 1.19 -8.23
C THR A 251 20.42 2.54 -8.52
N PRO A 252 21.30 3.05 -7.63
CA PRO A 252 22.06 4.26 -7.91
C PRO A 252 22.92 4.13 -9.17
N LEU A 253 23.11 5.23 -9.91
CA LEU A 253 23.98 5.26 -11.09
C LEU A 253 25.45 4.93 -10.75
N LYS A 254 25.87 5.23 -9.52
CA LYS A 254 27.19 4.82 -9.03
C LYS A 254 27.19 3.30 -8.82
N LYS A 255 28.07 2.60 -9.55
CA LYS A 255 28.21 1.15 -9.47
C LYS A 255 28.30 0.66 -8.02
N SER A 256 27.44 -0.30 -7.71
CA SER A 256 27.44 -1.06 -6.47
C SER A 256 27.47 -2.55 -6.82
N THR A 257 28.09 -3.36 -5.98
CA THR A 257 28.11 -4.82 -6.14
C THR A 257 26.73 -5.40 -5.83
N ILE A 258 26.36 -6.50 -6.48
CA ILE A 258 25.09 -7.21 -6.25
C ILE A 258 24.85 -7.50 -4.75
N PRO A 259 25.80 -8.04 -3.96
CA PRO A 259 25.58 -8.28 -2.53
C PRO A 259 25.22 -7.02 -1.73
N ARG A 260 25.77 -5.86 -2.11
CA ARG A 260 25.44 -4.58 -1.44
C ARG A 260 24.04 -4.11 -1.80
N LEU A 261 23.56 -4.43 -3.00
CA LEU A 261 22.18 -4.15 -3.40
C LEU A 261 21.22 -5.11 -2.70
N GLU A 262 21.51 -6.41 -2.63
CA GLU A 262 20.75 -7.39 -1.84
C GLU A 262 20.59 -6.94 -0.38
N LEU A 263 21.66 -6.49 0.27
CA LEU A 263 21.60 -5.91 1.61
C LEU A 263 20.73 -4.63 1.70
N CYS A 264 20.70 -3.81 0.64
CA CYS A 264 19.80 -2.66 0.57
C CYS A 264 18.33 -3.09 0.41
N GLY A 265 18.06 -4.15 -0.35
CA GLY A 265 16.74 -4.79 -0.45
C GLY A 265 16.27 -5.31 0.90
N ALA A 266 17.14 -6.03 1.62
CA ALA A 266 16.84 -6.50 2.97
C ALA A 266 16.56 -5.35 3.95
N LEU A 267 17.35 -4.27 3.92
CA LEU A 267 17.07 -3.08 4.74
C LEU A 267 15.73 -2.43 4.36
N LEU A 268 15.34 -2.45 3.08
CA LEU A 268 14.03 -1.96 2.65
C LEU A 268 12.91 -2.82 3.22
N ALA A 269 13.04 -4.14 3.19
CA ALA A 269 12.09 -5.08 3.79
C ALA A 269 12.00 -4.92 5.31
N ALA A 270 13.13 -4.79 6.03
CA ALA A 270 13.14 -4.56 7.48
C ALA A 270 12.34 -3.31 7.87
N ARG A 271 12.55 -2.20 7.13
CA ARG A 271 11.81 -0.94 7.36
C ARG A 271 10.33 -1.08 7.05
N LEU A 272 9.99 -1.79 5.97
CA LEU A 272 8.59 -2.00 5.58
C LEU A 272 7.86 -2.90 6.59
N LEU A 273 8.51 -3.97 7.05
CA LEU A 273 7.99 -4.87 8.08
C LEU A 273 7.78 -4.13 9.41
N HIS A 274 8.76 -3.33 9.84
CA HIS A 274 8.64 -2.52 11.04
C HIS A 274 7.48 -1.52 10.94
N LEU A 275 7.36 -0.79 9.82
CA LEU A 275 6.26 0.13 9.57
C LEU A 275 4.90 -0.57 9.64
N VAL A 276 4.73 -1.71 8.97
CA VAL A 276 3.47 -2.45 8.97
C VAL A 276 3.15 -2.95 10.38
N THR A 277 4.13 -3.53 11.07
CA THR A 277 3.95 -4.05 12.44
C THR A 277 3.49 -2.94 13.40
N THR A 278 4.17 -1.80 13.41
CA THR A 278 3.79 -0.68 14.28
C THR A 278 2.44 -0.05 13.90
N THR A 279 2.08 -0.06 12.62
CA THR A 279 0.78 0.46 12.16
C THR A 279 -0.39 -0.43 12.59
N TYR A 280 -0.22 -1.75 12.60
CA TYR A 280 -1.31 -2.70 12.82
C TYR A 280 -1.37 -3.32 14.22
N THR A 281 -0.32 -3.21 15.04
CA THR A 281 -0.24 -3.83 16.38
C THR A 281 -1.46 -3.53 17.27
N ASP A 282 -1.97 -2.29 17.23
CA ASP A 282 -3.12 -1.87 18.06
C ASP A 282 -4.47 -2.30 17.47
N ARG A 283 -4.49 -2.81 16.23
CA ARG A 283 -5.72 -3.21 15.51
C ARG A 283 -5.85 -4.71 15.33
N VAL A 284 -4.73 -5.42 15.19
CA VAL A 284 -4.68 -6.86 14.94
C VAL A 284 -3.54 -7.45 15.75
N LYS A 285 -3.85 -8.51 16.50
CA LYS A 285 -2.83 -9.26 17.23
C LYS A 285 -1.97 -10.06 16.24
N ILE A 286 -0.76 -9.58 16.01
CA ILE A 286 0.26 -10.25 15.20
C ILE A 286 1.05 -11.20 16.11
N TYR A 287 1.14 -12.47 15.72
CA TYR A 287 1.81 -13.50 16.51
C TYR A 287 3.27 -13.66 16.11
N GLU A 288 3.57 -13.62 14.81
CA GLU A 288 4.92 -13.88 14.30
C GLU A 288 5.29 -12.94 13.15
N LEU A 289 6.59 -12.70 13.04
CA LEU A 289 7.20 -11.89 12.00
C LEU A 289 8.25 -12.75 11.29
N HIS A 290 8.28 -12.70 9.97
CA HIS A 290 9.26 -13.39 9.14
C HIS A 290 9.79 -12.44 8.06
N ALA A 291 11.06 -12.57 7.74
CA ALA A 291 11.72 -11.85 6.66
C ALA A 291 12.48 -12.83 5.76
N TRP A 292 12.47 -12.59 4.45
CA TRP A 292 12.94 -13.53 3.45
C TRP A 292 13.83 -12.83 2.40
N THR A 293 14.91 -13.50 2.04
CA THR A 293 15.78 -13.12 0.91
C THR A 293 16.36 -14.38 0.28
N ASP A 294 16.63 -14.35 -1.02
CA ASP A 294 17.34 -15.41 -1.74
C ASP A 294 18.86 -15.26 -1.69
N SER A 295 19.37 -14.17 -1.11
CA SER A 295 20.79 -13.93 -0.93
C SER A 295 21.33 -14.55 0.35
N THR A 296 22.02 -15.69 0.22
CA THR A 296 22.74 -16.31 1.35
C THR A 296 23.84 -15.39 1.92
N THR A 297 24.47 -14.57 1.08
CA THR A 297 25.47 -13.57 1.53
C THR A 297 24.82 -12.54 2.45
N THR A 298 23.65 -12.03 2.07
CA THR A 298 22.89 -11.07 2.87
C THR A 298 22.44 -11.68 4.19
N LEU A 299 21.96 -12.93 4.19
CA LEU A 299 21.60 -13.65 5.41
C LEU A 299 22.79 -13.78 6.37
N VAL A 300 23.96 -14.20 5.88
CA VAL A 300 25.17 -14.31 6.71
C VAL A 300 25.55 -12.98 7.32
N TRP A 301 25.42 -11.87 6.57
CA TRP A 301 25.68 -10.54 7.10
C TRP A 301 24.69 -10.15 8.20
N ILE A 302 23.39 -10.36 7.98
CA ILE A 302 22.32 -10.05 8.94
C ILE A 302 22.44 -10.88 10.22
N GLN A 303 22.84 -12.15 10.12
CA GLN A 303 22.99 -13.05 11.27
C GLN A 303 24.30 -12.82 12.05
N SER A 304 25.24 -12.05 11.49
CA SER A 304 26.55 -11.80 12.10
C SER A 304 26.60 -10.44 12.82
N SER A 305 27.58 -10.28 13.72
CA SER A 305 27.87 -8.98 14.33
C SER A 305 28.31 -7.96 13.26
N PRO A 306 27.72 -6.74 13.22
CA PRO A 306 28.07 -5.70 12.25
C PRO A 306 29.55 -5.28 12.27
N HIS A 307 30.21 -5.37 13.44
CA HIS A 307 31.61 -4.96 13.64
C HIS A 307 32.61 -5.78 12.80
N ARG A 308 32.20 -6.93 12.29
CA ARG A 308 33.03 -7.78 11.42
C ARG A 308 33.15 -7.24 10.00
N TRP A 309 32.28 -6.30 9.62
CA TRP A 309 32.10 -5.89 8.22
C TRP A 309 32.68 -4.51 7.93
N ALA A 310 33.01 -4.28 6.66
CA ALA A 310 33.35 -2.94 6.19
C ALA A 310 32.16 -1.97 6.41
N THR A 311 32.45 -0.69 6.61
CA THR A 311 31.51 0.35 7.05
C THR A 311 30.16 0.34 6.33
N PHE A 312 30.14 0.14 5.00
CA PHE A 312 28.87 0.08 4.26
C PHE A 312 27.98 -1.07 4.78
N VAL A 313 28.53 -2.28 4.83
CA VAL A 313 27.80 -3.49 5.25
C VAL A 313 27.47 -3.41 6.73
N ALA A 314 28.43 -3.00 7.57
CA ALA A 314 28.23 -2.81 9.01
C ALA A 314 27.04 -1.88 9.31
N ASN A 315 27.00 -0.70 8.67
CA ASN A 315 25.96 0.30 8.94
C ASN A 315 24.56 -0.14 8.50
N ARG A 316 24.43 -0.90 7.41
CA ARG A 316 23.11 -1.44 6.99
C ARG A 316 22.70 -2.63 7.85
N THR A 317 23.64 -3.50 8.19
CA THR A 317 23.41 -4.64 9.07
C THR A 317 22.90 -4.17 10.43
N SER A 318 23.58 -3.18 11.05
CA SER A 318 23.12 -2.57 12.31
C SER A 318 21.68 -2.08 12.20
N GLN A 319 21.35 -1.31 11.16
CA GLN A 319 19.98 -0.81 10.97
C GLN A 319 18.94 -1.94 10.77
N ILE A 320 19.30 -3.04 10.11
CA ILE A 320 18.40 -4.20 9.98
C ILE A 320 18.15 -4.82 11.36
N GLN A 321 19.22 -4.99 12.14
CA GLN A 321 19.18 -5.59 13.49
C GLN A 321 18.42 -4.71 14.49
N ASP A 322 18.47 -3.38 14.33
CA ASP A 322 17.71 -2.42 15.14
C ASP A 322 16.20 -2.48 14.83
N LEU A 323 15.82 -2.85 13.60
CA LEU A 323 14.43 -2.90 13.15
C LEU A 323 13.79 -4.28 13.28
N THR A 324 14.58 -5.34 13.16
CA THR A 324 14.13 -6.74 13.11
C THR A 324 15.16 -7.68 13.74
N ALA A 325 14.69 -8.71 14.44
CA ALA A 325 15.59 -9.71 15.01
C ALA A 325 16.28 -10.53 13.90
N PRO A 326 17.60 -10.81 13.98
CA PRO A 326 18.28 -11.66 13.00
C PRO A 326 17.66 -13.05 12.82
N SER A 327 17.04 -13.60 13.87
CA SER A 327 16.45 -14.94 13.89
C SER A 327 15.19 -15.09 13.03
N ILE A 328 14.55 -13.99 12.63
CA ILE A 328 13.37 -14.03 11.77
C ILE A 328 13.71 -14.02 10.27
N TRP A 329 15.00 -13.92 9.93
CA TRP A 329 15.48 -13.87 8.54
C TRP A 329 15.79 -15.26 8.01
N HIS A 330 15.11 -15.60 6.92
CA HIS A 330 15.14 -16.92 6.29
C HIS A 330 15.54 -16.83 4.82
N HIS A 331 16.03 -17.94 4.30
CA HIS A 331 16.27 -18.09 2.87
C HIS A 331 14.98 -18.45 2.14
N VAL A 332 14.73 -17.83 1.00
CA VAL A 332 13.70 -18.25 0.03
C VAL A 332 14.36 -18.52 -1.31
N PRO A 333 14.07 -19.62 -2.03
CA PRO A 333 14.56 -19.80 -3.39
C PRO A 333 14.09 -18.66 -4.32
N THR A 334 14.94 -18.18 -5.23
CA THR A 334 14.61 -17.08 -6.15
C THR A 334 13.31 -17.32 -6.94
N GLN A 335 13.03 -18.55 -7.34
CA GLN A 335 11.81 -18.91 -8.09
C GLN A 335 10.53 -18.77 -7.25
N ASP A 336 10.66 -18.89 -5.93
CA ASP A 336 9.58 -18.77 -4.97
C ASP A 336 9.53 -17.37 -4.34
N ASN A 337 10.41 -16.45 -4.75
CA ASN A 337 10.48 -15.10 -4.21
C ASN A 337 9.43 -14.22 -4.90
N PRO A 338 8.34 -13.82 -4.22
CA PRO A 338 7.25 -13.08 -4.86
C PRO A 338 7.64 -11.68 -5.32
N VAL A 339 8.80 -11.15 -4.89
CA VAL A 339 9.24 -9.80 -5.24
C VAL A 339 10.29 -9.75 -6.35
N ASP A 340 10.74 -10.88 -6.93
CA ASP A 340 11.69 -10.89 -8.06
C ASP A 340 11.18 -10.05 -9.25
N CYS A 341 9.89 -10.16 -9.55
CA CYS A 341 9.27 -9.38 -10.62
C CYS A 341 9.42 -7.86 -10.43
N ALA A 342 9.46 -7.39 -9.18
CA ALA A 342 9.60 -5.98 -8.85
C ALA A 342 11.05 -5.46 -8.89
N SER A 343 12.06 -6.33 -8.96
CA SER A 343 13.47 -5.92 -9.12
C SER A 343 13.84 -5.71 -10.57
N ARG A 344 13.07 -6.30 -11.50
CA ARG A 344 13.29 -6.23 -12.95
C ARG A 344 12.27 -5.35 -13.66
N GLY A 345 11.06 -5.27 -13.11
CA GLY A 345 9.91 -4.53 -13.63
C GLY A 345 9.04 -5.39 -14.55
N LEU A 346 7.74 -5.14 -14.50
CA LEU A 346 6.72 -5.78 -15.36
C LEU A 346 5.97 -4.74 -16.19
N PHE A 347 5.41 -5.17 -17.31
CA PHE A 347 4.35 -4.43 -17.98
C PHE A 347 3.00 -4.65 -17.28
N PRO A 348 2.03 -3.73 -17.46
CA PRO A 348 0.72 -3.83 -16.83
C PRO A 348 0.03 -5.19 -17.02
N SER A 349 0.02 -5.75 -18.24
CA SER A 349 -0.63 -7.04 -18.51
C SER A 349 0.00 -8.21 -17.77
N GLU A 350 1.31 -8.16 -17.54
CA GLU A 350 2.06 -9.20 -16.84
C GLU A 350 1.81 -9.17 -15.32
N LEU A 351 1.39 -8.01 -14.78
CA LEU A 351 1.13 -7.84 -13.36
C LEU A 351 -0.25 -8.36 -12.94
N VAL A 352 -1.27 -8.20 -13.79
CA VAL A 352 -2.68 -8.47 -13.42
C VAL A 352 -2.84 -9.85 -12.80
N ASP A 353 -2.37 -10.89 -13.49
CA ASP A 353 -2.49 -12.28 -13.07
C ASP A 353 -1.16 -12.86 -12.54
N HIS A 354 -0.27 -12.02 -12.02
CA HIS A 354 1.04 -12.50 -11.56
C HIS A 354 0.90 -13.51 -10.41
N PRO A 355 1.45 -14.73 -10.54
CA PRO A 355 1.09 -15.87 -9.68
C PRO A 355 1.51 -15.68 -8.22
N LEU A 356 2.60 -14.95 -7.97
CA LEU A 356 3.20 -14.80 -6.64
C LEU A 356 2.99 -13.42 -6.02
N TRP A 357 2.81 -12.38 -6.84
CA TRP A 357 2.91 -10.98 -6.34
C TRP A 357 1.77 -10.64 -5.39
N TRP A 358 0.55 -11.09 -5.70
CA TRP A 358 -0.65 -10.74 -4.95
C TRP A 358 -0.85 -11.57 -3.68
N THR A 359 -0.43 -12.83 -3.72
CA THR A 359 -0.77 -13.82 -2.67
C THR A 359 0.45 -14.48 -2.03
N GLY A 360 1.65 -14.02 -2.38
CA GLY A 360 2.90 -14.60 -1.92
C GLY A 360 3.17 -15.99 -2.52
N THR A 361 4.14 -16.66 -1.94
CA THR A 361 4.56 -18.01 -2.32
C THR A 361 3.65 -19.10 -1.76
N THR A 362 3.64 -20.27 -2.42
CA THR A 362 2.72 -21.37 -2.13
C THR A 362 2.86 -21.91 -0.70
N PHE A 363 4.09 -21.98 -0.16
CA PHE A 363 4.30 -22.47 1.21
C PHE A 363 3.65 -21.57 2.27
N LEU A 364 3.35 -20.30 1.98
CA LEU A 364 2.59 -19.45 2.90
C LEU A 364 1.12 -19.86 2.99
N LYS A 365 0.61 -20.61 2.01
CA LYS A 365 -0.77 -21.10 2.00
C LYS A 365 -0.90 -22.51 2.58
N GLU A 366 0.22 -23.14 2.90
CA GLU A 366 0.25 -24.46 3.52
C GLU A 366 0.20 -24.34 5.05
N SER A 367 -0.41 -25.32 5.69
CA SER A 367 -0.30 -25.47 7.14
C SER A 367 1.16 -25.83 7.44
N LEU A 368 1.82 -25.02 8.26
CA LEU A 368 3.16 -25.33 8.76
C LEU A 368 3.04 -26.58 9.63
N ASN A 369 3.20 -27.75 9.02
CA ASN A 369 3.33 -28.99 9.77
C ASN A 369 4.71 -28.98 10.41
N ASN A 370 4.72 -29.00 11.75
CA ASN A 370 5.91 -29.15 12.59
C ASN A 370 6.86 -30.26 12.13
#